data_AF-A0A3R7EPL8-F1
#
_entry.id   AF-A0A3R7EPL8-F1
#
_cell.length_a   1.000
_cell.length_b   1.000
_cell.length_c   1.000
_cell.angle_alpha   90.00
_cell.angle_beta   90.00
_cell.angle_gamma   90.00
#
_symmetry.space_group_name_H-M   'P 1'
#
loop_
_entity.id
_entity.type
_entity.pdbx_description
1 polymer ?
#
loop_
_entity_poly.entity_id
_entity_poly.type
_entity_poly.pdbx_seq_one_letter_code
_entity_poly.pdbx_strand_id
1 'polypeptide(L)'
;MGITGYVENLEDGNVKVVCEGKEAEINEFIKGIEVKKAFIDVVETSVEYEEPTGEFKVFKIKYGDVPEELGDRLGAALLYLSATNQKIDAGREENKQGFGMLAEKMDMMLEKQDETIAEIRNVSEKIDSGKED
;
A
#
# COMPACT_ATOMS: atom_id res chain seq x y z
N MET A 1 22.52 11.38 -8.71
CA MET A 1 21.84 12.32 -9.61
C MET A 1 22.43 13.69 -9.36
N GLY A 2 23.33 14.14 -10.23
CA GLY A 2 24.03 15.42 -10.17
C GLY A 2 23.26 16.56 -10.83
N ILE A 3 21.95 16.62 -10.61
CA ILE A 3 21.06 17.62 -11.20
C ILE A 3 20.81 18.75 -10.21
N THR A 4 20.84 19.99 -10.71
CA THR A 4 20.48 21.21 -9.99
C THR A 4 19.26 21.85 -10.65
N GLY A 5 18.52 22.71 -9.94
CA GLY A 5 17.32 23.32 -10.50
C GLY A 5 16.19 23.49 -9.50
N TYR A 6 14.96 23.44 -9.98
CA TYR A 6 13.79 23.46 -9.13
C TYR A 6 12.58 22.76 -9.74
N VAL A 7 11.63 22.41 -8.88
CA VAL A 7 10.26 22.00 -9.25
C VAL A 7 9.26 22.95 -8.61
N GLU A 8 8.22 23.32 -9.36
CA GLU A 8 7.12 24.18 -8.89
C GLU A 8 5.77 23.64 -9.38
N ASN A 9 4.77 23.64 -8.50
CA ASN A 9 3.38 23.42 -8.91
C ASN A 9 2.84 24.72 -9.50
N LEU A 10 2.18 24.62 -10.66
CA LEU A 10 1.53 25.73 -11.34
C LEU A 10 0.04 25.77 -10.96
N GLU A 11 -0.58 26.95 -11.04
CA GLU A 11 -2.00 27.16 -10.70
C GLU A 11 -2.98 26.36 -11.59
N ASP A 12 -2.55 25.99 -12.80
CA ASP A 12 -3.35 25.18 -13.72
C ASP A 12 -3.29 23.66 -13.41
N GLY A 13 -2.59 23.29 -12.33
CA GLY A 13 -2.40 21.90 -11.91
C GLY A 13 -1.22 21.20 -12.58
N ASN A 14 -0.50 21.86 -13.50
CA ASN A 14 0.72 21.31 -14.08
C ASN A 14 1.90 21.44 -13.12
N VAL A 15 2.93 20.62 -13.34
CA VAL A 15 4.20 20.69 -12.61
C VAL A 15 5.27 21.16 -13.58
N LYS A 16 5.96 22.25 -13.23
CA LYS A 16 7.10 22.73 -13.98
C LYS A 16 8.39 22.32 -13.30
N VAL A 17 9.30 21.74 -14.08
CA VAL A 17 10.65 21.41 -13.64
C VAL A 17 11.64 22.15 -14.52
N VAL A 18 12.57 22.87 -13.89
CA VAL A 18 13.73 23.46 -14.56
C VAL A 18 14.95 22.81 -13.96
N CYS A 19 15.80 22.22 -14.80
CA CYS A 19 16.95 21.48 -14.31
C CYS A 19 18.18 21.60 -15.22
N GLU A 20 19.35 21.59 -14.60
CA GLU A 20 20.65 21.61 -15.25
C GLU A 20 21.45 20.39 -14.79
N GLY A 21 22.18 19.79 -15.72
CA GLY A 21 22.96 18.59 -15.45
C GLY A 21 23.55 18.00 -16.72
N LYS A 22 24.23 16.86 -16.59
CA LYS A 22 24.68 16.12 -17.78
C LYS A 22 23.48 15.51 -18.47
N GLU A 23 23.52 15.45 -19.80
CA GLU A 23 22.47 14.86 -20.64
C GLU A 23 22.03 13.47 -20.14
N ALA A 24 22.98 12.61 -19.78
CA ALA A 24 22.68 11.27 -19.25
C ALA A 24 21.86 11.31 -17.95
N GLU A 25 22.16 12.26 -17.06
CA GLU A 25 21.45 12.40 -15.78
C GLU A 25 20.07 13.02 -15.99
N ILE A 26 19.95 14.03 -16.88
CA ILE A 26 18.67 14.65 -17.25
C ILE A 26 17.73 13.58 -17.85
N ASN A 27 18.23 12.76 -18.78
CA ASN A 27 17.45 11.70 -19.39
C ASN A 27 16.99 10.64 -18.37
N GLU A 28 17.82 10.31 -17.37
CA GLU A 28 17.44 9.41 -16.28
C GLU A 28 16.36 10.03 -15.39
N PHE A 29 16.48 11.32 -15.11
CA PHE A 29 15.50 12.06 -14.30
C PHE A 29 14.15 12.19 -14.99
N ILE A 30 14.11 12.48 -16.30
CA ILE A 30 12.85 12.54 -17.09
C ILE A 30 12.14 11.19 -17.06
N LYS A 31 12.86 10.07 -17.23
CA LYS A 31 12.27 8.73 -17.12
C LYS A 31 11.67 8.44 -15.74
N GLY A 32 12.19 9.08 -14.69
CA GLY A 32 11.65 8.97 -13.33
C GLY A 32 10.37 9.79 -13.11
N ILE A 33 10.10 10.79 -13.96
CA ILE A 33 8.89 11.63 -13.88
C ILE A 33 7.68 10.88 -14.44
N GLU A 34 7.86 10.06 -15.47
CA GLU A 34 6.80 9.24 -16.07
C GLU A 34 6.32 8.13 -15.10
N VAL A 35 5.48 8.52 -14.13
CA VAL A 35 5.02 7.63 -13.07
C VAL A 35 3.49 7.48 -13.08
N LYS A 36 3.06 6.22 -13.01
CA LYS A 36 1.66 5.85 -12.73
C LYS A 36 1.60 5.03 -11.45
N LYS A 37 1.29 5.68 -10.33
CA LYS A 37 1.29 5.05 -9.00
C LYS A 37 0.28 5.68 -8.07
N ALA A 38 -0.64 4.86 -7.56
CA ALA A 38 -1.69 5.27 -6.64
C ALA A 38 -2.50 6.46 -7.17
N PHE A 39 -2.37 7.64 -6.56
CA PHE A 39 -3.07 8.86 -6.95
C PHE A 39 -2.31 9.73 -7.96
N ILE A 40 -1.14 9.27 -8.43
CA ILE A 40 -0.31 10.00 -9.39
C ILE A 40 -0.45 9.32 -10.76
N ASP A 41 -0.86 10.09 -11.77
CA ASP A 41 -0.97 9.68 -13.17
C ASP A 41 -0.45 10.82 -14.06
N VAL A 42 0.81 10.73 -14.49
CA VAL A 42 1.39 11.71 -15.42
C VAL A 42 0.86 11.41 -16.83
N VAL A 43 0.00 12.29 -17.32
CA VAL A 43 -0.69 12.11 -18.62
C VAL A 43 0.19 12.51 -19.80
N GLU A 44 0.99 13.57 -19.62
CA GLU A 44 1.84 14.14 -20.67
C GLU A 44 3.09 14.75 -20.04
N THR A 45 4.20 14.78 -20.80
CA THR A 45 5.43 15.48 -20.43
C THR A 45 5.98 16.18 -21.66
N SER A 46 6.09 17.50 -21.59
CA SER A 46 6.76 18.33 -22.61
C SER A 46 8.16 18.70 -22.14
N VAL A 47 9.15 18.55 -23.01
CA VAL A 47 10.56 18.78 -22.67
C VAL A 47 11.19 19.73 -23.69
N GLU A 48 11.80 20.79 -23.20
CA GLU A 48 12.60 21.74 -23.97
C GLU A 48 14.02 21.77 -23.41
N TYR A 49 15.01 21.82 -24.28
CA TYR A 49 16.43 21.84 -23.91
C TYR A 49 17.05 23.20 -24.22
N GLU A 50 17.79 23.74 -23.26
CA GLU A 50 18.50 25.01 -23.38
C GLU A 50 19.94 24.88 -22.86
N GLU A 51 20.78 25.86 -23.19
CA GLU A 51 22.13 25.96 -22.64
C GLU A 51 22.07 26.22 -21.12
N PRO A 52 22.89 25.54 -20.31
CA PRO A 52 22.87 25.73 -18.87
C PRO A 52 23.34 27.13 -18.49
N THR A 53 22.57 27.79 -17.65
CA THR A 53 22.89 29.11 -17.09
C THR A 53 23.92 29.02 -15.95
N GLY A 54 23.96 27.88 -15.25
CA GLY A 54 24.80 27.65 -14.08
C GLY A 54 24.32 28.39 -12.82
N GLU A 55 23.08 28.90 -12.80
CA GLU A 55 22.55 29.68 -11.68
C GLU A 55 22.16 28.79 -10.48
N PHE A 56 21.91 27.50 -10.71
CA PHE A 56 21.43 26.58 -9.70
C PHE A 56 22.58 25.84 -9.00
N LYS A 57 22.66 26.00 -7.67
CA LYS A 57 23.64 25.26 -6.84
C LYS A 57 23.11 23.94 -6.29
N VAL A 58 21.79 23.84 -6.16
CA VAL A 58 21.07 22.70 -5.57
C VAL A 58 19.72 22.55 -6.27
N PHE A 59 19.08 21.40 -6.12
CA PHE A 59 17.70 21.20 -6.53
C PHE A 59 16.73 21.62 -5.41
N LYS A 60 15.69 22.39 -5.72
CA LYS A 60 14.71 22.89 -4.71
C LYS A 60 13.27 22.63 -5.11
N ILE A 61 12.40 22.51 -4.12
CA ILE A 61 10.95 22.61 -4.31
C ILE A 61 10.56 24.07 -4.06
N LYS A 62 9.90 24.71 -5.02
CA LYS A 62 9.26 26.01 -4.83
C LYS A 62 7.82 25.78 -4.42
N TYR A 63 7.44 26.40 -3.32
CA TYR A 63 6.09 26.41 -2.80
C TYR A 63 5.40 27.69 -3.27
N GLY A 64 4.15 27.55 -3.74
CA GLY A 64 3.23 28.66 -4.00
C GLY A 64 2.63 29.21 -2.71
N ASP A 65 1.43 29.79 -2.81
CA ASP A 65 0.73 30.34 -1.64
C ASP A 65 0.31 29.23 -0.66
N VAL A 66 0.76 29.38 0.59
CA VAL A 66 0.64 28.38 1.65
C VAL A 66 -0.80 27.90 1.89
N PRO A 67 -1.85 28.74 1.87
CA PRO A 67 -3.22 28.29 2.16
C PRO A 67 -3.78 27.31 1.12
N GLU A 68 -3.50 27.52 -0.16
CA GLU A 68 -4.03 26.71 -1.26
C GLU A 68 -3.29 25.37 -1.35
N GLU A 69 -1.95 25.40 -1.32
CA GLU A 69 -1.15 24.17 -1.30
C GLU A 69 -1.42 23.31 -0.05
N LEU A 70 -1.67 23.92 1.10
CA LEU A 70 -2.06 23.19 2.29
C LEU A 70 -3.44 22.53 2.11
N GLY A 71 -4.38 23.21 1.46
CA GLY A 71 -5.68 22.66 1.09
C GLY A 71 -5.57 21.41 0.23
N ASP A 72 -4.78 21.49 -0.85
CA ASP A 72 -4.55 20.36 -1.77
C ASP A 72 -3.86 19.18 -1.07
N ARG A 73 -2.84 19.47 -0.25
CA ARG A 73 -2.13 18.44 0.52
C ARG A 73 -3.04 17.77 1.55
N LEU A 74 -3.91 18.52 2.20
CA LEU A 74 -4.91 17.97 3.13
C LEU A 74 -5.97 17.15 2.39
N GLY A 75 -6.43 17.60 1.22
CA GLY A 75 -7.35 16.85 0.37
C GLY A 75 -6.77 15.50 -0.07
N ALA A 76 -5.53 15.49 -0.55
CA ALA A 76 -4.81 14.27 -0.91
C ALA A 76 -4.63 13.32 0.29
N ALA A 77 -4.30 13.87 1.47
CA ALA A 77 -4.19 13.08 2.70
C ALA A 77 -5.54 12.45 3.11
N LEU A 78 -6.66 13.18 2.98
CA LEU A 78 -8.00 12.66 3.25
C LEU A 78 -8.39 11.53 2.29
N LEU A 79 -8.09 11.67 0.99
CA LEU A 79 -8.28 10.60 0.01
C LEU A 79 -7.48 9.35 0.38
N TYR A 80 -6.21 9.52 0.79
CA TYR A 80 -5.39 8.40 1.23
C TYR A 80 -5.97 7.71 2.48
N LEU A 81 -6.36 8.50 3.49
CA LEU A 81 -6.95 8.00 4.74
C LEU A 81 -8.26 7.24 4.49
N SER A 82 -9.13 7.78 3.63
CA SER A 82 -10.39 7.12 3.26
C SER A 82 -10.16 5.79 2.54
N ALA A 83 -9.21 5.73 1.61
CA ALA A 83 -8.83 4.49 0.92
C ALA A 83 -8.23 3.45 1.90
N THR A 84 -7.47 3.89 2.92
CA THR A 84 -6.97 2.97 3.94
C THR A 84 -8.06 2.46 4.87
N ASN A 85 -9.03 3.30 5.26
CA ASN A 85 -10.15 2.86 6.11
C ASN A 85 -10.97 1.76 5.42
N GLN A 86 -11.28 1.92 4.12
CA GLN A 86 -11.98 0.89 3.35
C GLN A 86 -11.22 -0.44 3.31
N LYS A 87 -9.90 -0.41 3.13
CA LYS A 87 -9.07 -1.62 3.14
C LYS A 87 -9.02 -2.28 4.52
N ILE A 88 -8.99 -1.48 5.59
CA ILE A 88 -9.03 -1.99 6.97
C ILE A 88 -10.37 -2.67 7.26
N ASP A 89 -11.47 -2.07 6.82
CA ASP A 89 -12.81 -2.63 7.01
C ASP A 89 -12.99 -3.94 6.24
N ALA A 90 -12.54 -3.99 4.98
CA ALA A 90 -12.53 -5.22 4.19
C ALA A 90 -11.69 -6.33 4.86
N GLY A 91 -10.47 -6.01 5.31
CA GLY A 91 -9.62 -6.97 6.01
C GLY A 91 -10.20 -7.42 7.36
N ARG A 92 -10.95 -6.55 8.06
CA ARG A 92 -11.67 -6.92 9.29
C ARG A 92 -12.79 -7.93 9.01
N GLU A 93 -13.57 -7.71 7.96
CA GLU A 93 -14.65 -8.64 7.60
C GLU A 93 -14.11 -9.98 7.10
N GLU A 94 -13.06 -9.99 6.27
CA GLU A 94 -12.37 -11.22 5.87
C GLU A 94 -11.84 -12.00 7.08
N ASN A 95 -11.19 -11.31 8.03
CA ASN A 95 -10.72 -11.93 9.26
C ASN A 95 -11.88 -12.49 10.10
N LYS A 96 -12.98 -11.75 10.23
CA LYS A 96 -14.16 -12.20 10.99
C LYS A 96 -14.76 -13.47 10.38
N GLN A 97 -14.84 -13.55 9.05
CA GLN A 97 -15.26 -14.76 8.35
C GLN A 97 -14.28 -15.92 8.57
N GLY A 98 -12.97 -15.66 8.44
CA GLY A 98 -11.93 -16.65 8.69
C GLY A 98 -11.97 -17.20 10.12
N PHE A 99 -12.14 -16.34 11.12
CA PHE A 99 -12.31 -16.75 12.52
C PHE A 99 -13.63 -17.50 12.76
N GLY A 100 -14.71 -17.13 12.08
CA GLY A 100 -15.98 -17.87 12.11
C GLY A 100 -15.82 -19.30 11.58
N MET A 101 -15.19 -19.46 10.41
CA MET A 101 -14.91 -20.78 9.83
C MET A 101 -13.97 -21.61 10.71
N LEU A 102 -12.98 -20.98 11.37
CA LEU A 102 -12.09 -21.67 12.30
C LEU A 102 -12.84 -22.15 13.55
N ALA A 103 -13.74 -21.33 14.09
CA ALA A 103 -14.58 -21.72 15.22
C ALA A 103 -15.45 -22.94 14.86
N GLU A 104 -16.15 -22.90 13.72
CA GLU A 104 -16.95 -24.04 13.25
C GLU A 104 -16.13 -25.31 13.06
N LYS A 105 -14.91 -25.19 12.47
CA LYS A 105 -14.02 -26.35 12.31
C LYS A 105 -13.52 -26.90 13.65
N MET A 106 -13.31 -26.06 14.65
CA MET A 106 -12.94 -26.50 16.00
C MET A 106 -14.11 -27.24 16.67
N ASP A 107 -15.33 -26.73 16.56
CA ASP A 107 -16.52 -27.40 17.10
C ASP A 107 -16.70 -28.80 16.48
N MET A 108 -16.59 -28.92 15.15
CA MET A 108 -16.63 -30.22 14.47
C MET A 108 -15.50 -31.17 14.91
N MET A 109 -14.33 -30.64 15.27
CA MET A 109 -13.21 -31.46 15.75
C MET A 109 -13.47 -31.97 17.17
N LEU A 110 -14.06 -31.14 18.03
CA LEU A 110 -14.47 -31.52 19.38
C LEU A 110 -15.52 -32.63 19.34
N GLU A 111 -16.55 -32.50 18.50
CA GLU A 111 -17.57 -33.54 18.32
C GLU A 111 -16.95 -34.89 17.88
N LYS A 112 -16.04 -34.86 16.90
CA LYS A 112 -15.33 -36.08 16.46
C LYS A 112 -14.42 -36.67 17.54
N GLN A 113 -13.81 -35.83 18.38
CA GLN A 113 -13.03 -36.30 19.51
C GLN A 113 -13.92 -37.00 20.55
N ASP A 114 -15.11 -36.46 20.83
CA ASP A 114 -16.08 -37.08 21.72
C ASP A 114 -16.55 -38.44 21.20
N GLU A 115 -16.85 -38.55 19.90
CA GLU A 115 -17.17 -39.83 19.25
C GLU A 115 -16.02 -40.84 19.39
N THR A 116 -14.79 -40.42 19.13
CA THR A 116 -13.60 -41.27 19.25
C THR A 116 -13.38 -41.73 20.70
N ILE A 117 -13.57 -40.85 21.68
CA ILE A 117 -13.47 -41.18 23.11
C ILE A 117 -14.55 -42.20 23.50
N ALA A 118 -15.77 -42.07 22.99
CA ALA A 118 -16.85 -43.01 23.25
C ALA A 118 -16.52 -44.42 22.70
N GLU A 119 -15.98 -44.52 21.49
CA GLU A 119 -15.54 -45.80 20.92
C GLU A 119 -14.39 -46.42 21.72
N ILE A 120 -13.38 -45.63 22.13
CA ILE A 120 -12.26 -46.10 22.96
C ILE A 120 -12.78 -46.67 24.29
N ARG A 121 -13.73 -46.00 24.94
CA ARG A 121 -14.35 -46.48 26.19
C ARG A 121 -15.04 -47.84 25.98
N ASN A 122 -15.83 -47.98 24.92
CA ASN A 122 -16.51 -49.23 24.57
C ASN A 122 -15.51 -50.38 24.32
N VAL A 123 -14.40 -50.11 23.62
CA VAL A 123 -13.33 -51.09 23.42
C VAL A 123 -12.66 -51.47 24.74
N SER A 124 -12.39 -50.50 25.62
CA SER A 124 -11.82 -50.77 26.95
C SER A 124 -12.72 -51.70 27.78
N GLU A 125 -14.03 -51.43 27.82
CA GLU A 125 -15.00 -52.27 28.54
C GLU A 125 -15.03 -53.71 28.02
N LYS A 126 -14.96 -53.90 26.69
CA LYS A 126 -14.90 -55.25 26.08
C LYS A 126 -13.62 -56.00 26.38
N ILE A 127 -12.49 -55.30 26.49
CA ILE A 127 -11.20 -55.91 26.84
C ILE A 127 -11.21 -56.36 28.30
N ASP A 128 -11.78 -55.57 29.19
CA ASP A 128 -11.84 -55.89 30.62
C ASP A 128 -12.73 -57.10 30.87
N SER A 129 -13.88 -57.22 30.21
CA SER A 129 -14.75 -58.40 30.34
C SER A 129 -14.13 -59.68 29.76
N GLY A 130 -13.35 -59.60 28.68
CA GLY A 130 -12.68 -60.76 28.09
C GLY A 130 -11.47 -61.29 28.87
N LYS A 131 -11.04 -60.59 29.94
CA LYS A 131 -9.97 -61.06 30.85
C LYS A 131 -10.51 -61.78 32.08
N GLU A 132 -11.81 -61.73 32.33
CA GLU A 132 -12.47 -62.37 33.47
C GLU A 132 -12.97 -63.80 33.16
N ASP A 133 -12.88 -64.25 31.90
CA ASP A 133 -13.09 -65.64 31.43
C ASP A 133 -11.75 -66.41 31.28
#